data_AF-A0A379TGN5-F1
#
_entry.id   AF-A0A379TGN5-F1
#
_cell.length_a   1.000
_cell.length_b   1.000
_cell.length_c   1.000
_cell.angle_alpha   90.00
_cell.angle_beta   90.00
_cell.angle_gamma   90.00
#
_symmetry.space_group_name_H-M   'P 1'
#
loop_
_entity.id
_entity.type
_entity.pdbx_description
1 polymer ?
#
loop_
_entity_poly.entity_id
_entity_poly.type
_entity_poly.pdbx_seq_one_letter_code
_entity_poly.pdbx_strand_id
1 'polypeptide(L)'
;MTTNSYLEYFLTLLGWVVNNGLWNAISTTGLFALPLLIKLLALWLQARSQGADEGNKAALSLVWTEHLMYTSLLVIMFTCVPMLNIDLDTIKYDTTRSKQCGMSVPQPADTGYQPIINSLGGKTAAVPVWWYFIHVISKGITSATVATLPCQPDLRQIRFEVQHTRIKDPALAQELRDFVEECYAPSRARLKFRAGELDDDTSDDTAWVGSSYFLNTAGYYDTDHAHSPHSAWPYSASRDAGLADTGAGGYPTCKQWWTDDTVGLKARLLQLPAPDIWTEFKKIGQSQAVYEEAVLRSLVSERNMQVSQNGRVYPGYGGNVDGHRRQCRHQAGIQRRKYPRQHSGVPGVRQRASGAAHGAGAAANGAGDLYSAGNTLFGVGCESSDDADVCAVCAVLPYFLVGTGAVAR
;
A
#
# COMPACT_ATOMS: atom_id res chain seq x y z
N MET A 1 -15.83 -16.72 -20.97
CA MET A 1 -14.95 -16.75 -19.77
C MET A 1 -15.27 -15.52 -18.91
N THR A 2 -15.35 -15.66 -17.58
CA THR A 2 -15.65 -14.54 -16.67
C THR A 2 -14.45 -14.24 -15.76
N THR A 3 -14.29 -12.98 -15.36
CA THR A 3 -13.24 -12.54 -14.44
C THR A 3 -13.81 -11.63 -13.36
N ASN A 4 -13.27 -11.74 -12.14
CA ASN A 4 -13.77 -11.00 -10.97
C ASN A 4 -12.89 -9.79 -10.62
N SER A 5 -11.66 -9.73 -11.15
CA SER A 5 -10.71 -8.64 -10.93
C SER A 5 -10.23 -8.06 -12.27
N TYR A 6 -9.96 -6.75 -12.29
CA TYR A 6 -9.42 -6.06 -13.46
C TYR A 6 -8.05 -6.63 -13.87
N LEU A 7 -7.22 -7.06 -12.92
CA LEU A 7 -5.90 -7.62 -13.22
C LEU A 7 -6.03 -9.02 -13.85
N GLU A 8 -6.99 -9.81 -13.38
CA GLU A 8 -7.29 -11.12 -13.93
C GLU A 8 -7.78 -11.00 -15.39
N TYR A 9 -8.59 -10.00 -15.69
CA TYR A 9 -9.05 -9.71 -17.05
C TYR A 9 -7.88 -9.54 -18.04
N PHE A 10 -6.79 -8.87 -17.65
CA PHE A 10 -5.62 -8.71 -18.51
C PHE A 10 -4.71 -9.94 -18.55
N LEU A 11 -4.40 -10.52 -17.38
CA LEU A 11 -3.47 -11.63 -17.29
C LEU A 11 -4.01 -12.91 -17.94
N THR A 12 -5.33 -13.11 -17.94
CA THR A 12 -5.94 -14.26 -18.61
C THR A 12 -5.72 -14.23 -20.11
N LEU A 13 -5.96 -13.08 -20.78
CA LEU A 13 -5.67 -12.96 -22.22
C LEU A 13 -4.17 -13.09 -22.49
N LEU A 14 -3.33 -12.38 -21.73
CA LEU A 14 -1.88 -12.43 -21.90
C LEU A 14 -1.34 -13.86 -21.79
N GLY A 15 -1.81 -14.61 -20.78
CA GLY A 15 -1.43 -16.00 -20.59
C GLY A 15 -1.76 -16.87 -21.81
N TRP A 16 -2.92 -16.68 -22.42
CA TRP A 16 -3.32 -17.43 -23.61
C TRP A 16 -2.55 -17.02 -24.86
N VAL A 17 -2.25 -15.73 -25.05
CA VAL A 17 -1.39 -15.25 -26.14
C VAL A 17 -0.01 -15.91 -26.07
N VAL A 18 0.59 -15.94 -24.87
CA VAL A 18 1.90 -16.60 -24.66
C VAL A 18 1.78 -18.10 -24.89
N ASN A 19 0.71 -18.74 -24.40
CA ASN A 19 0.47 -20.17 -24.62
C ASN A 19 0.33 -20.52 -26.10
N ASN A 20 -0.32 -19.68 -26.92
CA ASN A 20 -0.39 -19.90 -28.36
C ASN A 20 0.97 -19.80 -29.04
N GLY A 21 1.81 -18.85 -28.61
CA GLY A 21 3.20 -18.75 -29.07
C GLY A 21 3.99 -20.01 -28.74
N LEU A 22 3.87 -20.51 -27.50
CA LEU A 22 4.54 -21.74 -27.06
C LEU A 22 4.03 -22.97 -27.82
N TRP A 23 2.72 -23.14 -27.95
CA TRP A 23 2.13 -24.25 -28.69
C TRP A 23 2.60 -24.27 -30.15
N ASN A 24 2.63 -23.10 -30.80
CA ASN A 24 3.10 -22.99 -32.18
C ASN A 24 4.58 -23.40 -32.32
N ALA A 25 5.42 -23.03 -31.35
CA ALA A 25 6.82 -23.45 -31.33
C ALA A 25 6.95 -24.98 -31.14
N ILE A 26 6.17 -25.56 -30.22
CA ILE A 26 6.14 -27.00 -29.96
C ILE A 26 5.64 -27.79 -31.19
N SER A 27 4.58 -27.30 -31.86
CA SER A 27 4.03 -27.97 -33.05
C SER A 27 4.98 -27.87 -34.24
N THR A 28 5.61 -26.72 -34.44
CA THR A 28 6.55 -26.50 -35.56
C THR A 28 7.82 -27.34 -35.41
N THR A 29 8.31 -27.50 -34.18
CA THR A 29 9.50 -28.33 -33.90
C THR A 29 9.19 -29.82 -33.81
N GLY A 30 7.91 -30.21 -33.75
CA GLY A 30 7.49 -31.59 -33.53
C GLY A 30 7.74 -32.09 -32.10
N LEU A 31 8.08 -31.21 -31.16
CA LEU A 31 8.45 -31.58 -29.80
C LEU A 31 7.30 -32.25 -29.03
N PHE A 32 6.05 -32.01 -29.43
CA PHE A 32 4.88 -32.70 -28.85
C PHE A 32 4.94 -34.23 -29.00
N ALA A 33 5.66 -34.75 -30.00
CA ALA A 33 5.78 -36.18 -30.25
C ALA A 33 6.85 -36.85 -29.39
N LEU A 34 7.77 -36.08 -28.80
CA LEU A 34 8.86 -36.59 -27.96
C LEU A 34 8.38 -37.43 -26.76
N PRO A 35 7.41 -37.00 -25.93
CA PRO A 35 6.89 -37.85 -24.85
C PRO A 35 6.22 -39.13 -25.35
N LEU A 36 5.60 -39.09 -26.54
CA LEU A 36 5.02 -40.28 -27.16
C LEU A 36 6.10 -41.27 -27.58
N LEU A 37 7.19 -40.77 -28.17
CA LEU A 37 8.32 -41.59 -28.57
C LEU A 37 8.97 -42.26 -27.36
N ILE A 38 9.21 -41.52 -26.28
CA ILE A 38 9.78 -42.08 -25.03
C ILE A 38 8.88 -43.18 -24.48
N LYS A 39 7.56 -42.95 -24.41
CA LYS A 39 6.61 -43.96 -23.91
C LYS A 39 6.51 -45.17 -24.83
N LEU A 40 6.57 -44.97 -26.14
CA LEU A 40 6.57 -46.04 -27.13
C LEU A 40 7.83 -46.92 -27.00
N LEU A 41 9.00 -46.31 -26.81
CA LEU A 41 10.25 -47.05 -26.52
C LEU A 41 10.17 -47.80 -25.19
N ALA A 42 9.60 -47.20 -24.15
CA ALA A 42 9.43 -47.85 -22.85
C ALA A 42 8.52 -49.09 -22.95
N LEU A 43 7.38 -48.98 -23.64
CA LEU A 43 6.49 -50.12 -23.89
C LEU A 43 7.17 -51.20 -24.74
N TRP A 44 7.96 -50.80 -25.73
CA TRP A 44 8.70 -51.73 -26.56
C TRP A 44 9.76 -52.52 -25.77
N LEU A 45 10.52 -51.84 -24.89
CA LEU A 45 11.47 -52.50 -23.99
C LEU A 45 10.76 -53.43 -23.00
N GLN A 46 9.61 -53.01 -22.46
CA GLN A 46 8.81 -53.82 -21.56
C GLN A 46 8.26 -55.08 -22.24
N ALA A 47 7.80 -54.98 -23.48
CA ALA A 47 7.37 -56.15 -24.24
C ALA A 47 8.53 -57.15 -24.49
N ARG A 48 9.78 -56.67 -24.55
CA ARG A 48 10.97 -57.53 -24.67
C ARG A 48 11.41 -58.16 -23.35
N SER A 49 11.18 -57.51 -22.21
CA SER A 49 11.54 -58.06 -20.91
C SER A 49 10.63 -59.18 -20.43
N GLN A 50 9.45 -59.36 -21.04
CA GLN A 50 8.55 -60.46 -20.70
C GLN A 50 9.12 -61.84 -21.06
N GLY A 51 8.84 -62.84 -20.21
CA GLY A 51 9.31 -64.21 -20.34
C GLY A 51 8.73 -64.96 -21.54
N ALA A 52 9.21 -66.18 -21.80
CA ALA A 52 8.73 -67.01 -22.92
C ALA A 52 7.29 -67.53 -22.73
N ASP A 53 6.79 -67.53 -21.50
CA ASP A 53 5.50 -68.13 -21.13
C ASP A 53 4.27 -67.21 -21.37
N GLU A 54 4.47 -65.97 -21.83
CA GLU A 54 3.38 -65.00 -22.04
C GLU A 54 2.74 -65.02 -23.44
N GLY A 55 3.09 -65.98 -24.29
CA GLY A 55 2.50 -66.13 -25.62
C GLY A 55 3.05 -65.14 -26.66
N ASN A 56 2.24 -64.75 -27.65
CA ASN A 56 2.71 -63.95 -28.80
C ASN A 56 2.98 -62.48 -28.41
N LYS A 57 4.24 -62.18 -28.11
CA LYS A 57 4.75 -60.84 -27.75
C LYS A 57 4.42 -59.74 -28.78
N ALA A 58 4.32 -60.09 -30.06
CA ALA A 58 4.01 -59.13 -31.12
C ALA A 58 2.53 -58.69 -31.08
N ALA A 59 1.61 -59.60 -30.79
CA ALA A 59 0.18 -59.28 -30.69
C ALA A 59 -0.11 -58.41 -29.46
N LEU A 60 0.54 -58.71 -28.32
CA LEU A 60 0.35 -57.97 -27.09
C LEU A 60 0.88 -56.53 -27.16
N SER A 61 2.10 -56.35 -27.70
CA SER A 61 2.70 -55.03 -27.88
C SER A 61 1.95 -54.14 -28.87
N LEU A 62 1.30 -54.74 -29.88
CA LEU A 62 0.45 -53.99 -30.82
C LEU A 62 -0.76 -53.37 -30.12
N VAL A 63 -1.49 -54.16 -29.32
CA VAL A 63 -2.68 -53.69 -28.58
C VAL A 63 -2.31 -52.58 -27.59
N TRP A 64 -1.18 -52.70 -26.89
CA TRP A 64 -0.70 -51.64 -26.00
C TRP A 64 -0.32 -50.36 -26.73
N THR A 65 0.32 -50.48 -27.89
CA THR A 65 0.72 -49.33 -28.71
C THR A 65 -0.51 -48.62 -29.28
N GLU A 66 -1.52 -49.38 -29.71
CA GLU A 66 -2.80 -48.86 -30.20
C GLU A 66 -3.53 -48.07 -29.11
N HIS A 67 -3.64 -48.63 -27.90
CA HIS A 67 -4.25 -47.93 -26.77
C HIS A 67 -3.49 -46.65 -26.41
N LEU A 68 -2.15 -46.70 -26.39
CA LEU A 68 -1.31 -45.51 -26.15
C LEU A 68 -1.54 -44.44 -27.22
N MET A 69 -1.57 -44.80 -28.51
CA MET A 69 -1.81 -43.83 -29.59
C MET A 69 -3.19 -43.18 -29.50
N TYR A 70 -4.25 -43.96 -29.28
CA TYR A 70 -5.60 -43.39 -29.21
C TYR A 70 -5.80 -42.51 -27.98
N THR A 71 -5.36 -42.96 -26.81
CA THR A 71 -5.49 -42.18 -25.58
C THR A 71 -4.68 -40.89 -25.65
N SER A 72 -3.44 -40.95 -26.14
CA SER A 72 -2.60 -39.76 -26.29
C SER A 72 -3.14 -38.77 -27.32
N LEU A 73 -3.67 -39.24 -28.46
CA LEU A 73 -4.29 -38.38 -29.46
C LEU A 73 -5.48 -37.62 -28.88
N LEU A 74 -6.34 -38.29 -28.11
CA LEU A 74 -7.47 -37.66 -27.43
C LEU A 74 -7.01 -36.60 -26.42
N VAL A 75 -6.01 -36.93 -25.60
CA VAL A 75 -5.46 -35.98 -24.62
C VAL A 75 -4.88 -34.75 -25.31
N ILE A 76 -4.06 -34.92 -26.36
CA ILE A 76 -3.44 -33.81 -27.09
C ILE A 76 -4.51 -32.93 -27.74
N MET A 77 -5.50 -33.54 -28.40
CA MET A 77 -6.58 -32.81 -29.06
C MET A 77 -7.41 -31.99 -28.06
N PHE A 78 -7.69 -32.54 -26.88
CA PHE A 78 -8.56 -31.89 -25.91
C PHE A 78 -7.83 -30.87 -25.01
N THR A 79 -6.56 -31.14 -24.68
CA THR A 79 -5.79 -30.36 -23.69
C THR A 79 -4.78 -29.41 -24.31
N CYS A 80 -4.21 -29.72 -25.47
CA CYS A 80 -3.10 -28.96 -26.05
C CYS A 80 -3.51 -28.15 -27.28
N VAL A 81 -4.36 -28.71 -28.16
CA VAL A 81 -4.76 -28.02 -29.39
C VAL A 81 -5.70 -26.85 -29.04
N PRO A 82 -5.32 -25.61 -29.38
CA PRO A 82 -6.16 -24.45 -29.11
C PRO A 82 -7.24 -24.33 -30.19
N MET A 83 -8.51 -24.49 -29.81
CA MET A 83 -9.65 -24.49 -30.76
C MET A 83 -10.62 -23.32 -30.56
N LEU A 84 -10.70 -22.76 -29.35
CA LEU A 84 -11.69 -21.74 -29.00
C LEU A 84 -11.04 -20.36 -28.97
N ASN A 85 -11.41 -19.47 -29.89
CA ASN A 85 -10.92 -18.08 -29.88
C ASN A 85 -11.56 -17.27 -28.75
N ILE A 86 -10.72 -16.52 -28.04
CA ILE A 86 -11.07 -15.62 -26.94
C ILE A 86 -10.40 -14.27 -27.21
N ASP A 87 -11.20 -13.22 -27.09
CA ASP A 87 -10.82 -11.84 -27.28
C ASP A 87 -11.19 -11.06 -26.03
N LEU A 88 -10.66 -9.83 -25.87
CA LEU A 88 -11.01 -8.96 -24.74
C LEU A 88 -12.52 -8.77 -24.61
N ASP A 89 -13.23 -8.59 -25.73
CA ASP A 89 -14.67 -8.37 -25.74
C ASP A 89 -15.49 -9.61 -25.34
N THR A 90 -14.91 -10.81 -25.45
CA THR A 90 -15.61 -12.05 -25.06
C THR A 90 -15.38 -12.44 -23.60
N ILE A 91 -14.41 -11.81 -22.92
CA ILE A 91 -14.20 -11.96 -21.48
C ILE A 91 -15.16 -11.01 -20.76
N LYS A 92 -16.07 -11.55 -19.96
CA LYS A 92 -17.02 -10.73 -19.19
C LYS A 92 -16.46 -10.40 -17.81
N TYR A 93 -16.38 -9.11 -17.50
CA TYR A 93 -16.05 -8.63 -16.16
C TYR A 93 -17.29 -8.66 -15.27
N ASP A 94 -17.32 -9.54 -14.27
CA ASP A 94 -18.47 -9.70 -13.39
C ASP A 94 -18.36 -8.76 -12.17
N THR A 95 -19.27 -7.78 -12.11
CA THR A 95 -19.36 -6.79 -11.02
C THR A 95 -20.54 -7.05 -10.09
N THR A 96 -21.29 -8.13 -10.28
CA THR A 96 -22.52 -8.42 -9.52
C THR A 96 -22.26 -8.50 -8.02
N ARG A 97 -21.18 -9.18 -7.61
CA ARG A 97 -20.81 -9.31 -6.20
C ARG A 97 -20.36 -7.98 -5.58
N SER A 98 -19.57 -7.19 -6.31
CA SER A 98 -19.12 -5.88 -5.85
C SER A 98 -20.31 -4.94 -5.59
N LYS A 99 -21.30 -4.95 -6.50
CA LYS A 99 -22.57 -4.21 -6.34
C LYS A 99 -23.37 -4.69 -5.13
N GLN A 100 -23.45 -6.00 -4.89
CA GLN A 100 -24.12 -6.54 -3.69
C GLN A 100 -23.44 -6.09 -2.40
N CYS A 101 -22.11 -6.03 -2.39
CA CYS A 101 -21.35 -5.58 -1.23
C CYS A 101 -21.22 -4.05 -1.12
N GLY A 102 -21.85 -3.28 -2.02
CA GLY A 102 -21.76 -1.82 -2.01
C GLY A 102 -20.35 -1.27 -2.25
N MET A 103 -19.46 -2.08 -2.82
CA MET A 103 -18.09 -1.70 -3.16
C MET A 103 -18.01 -1.42 -4.66
N SER A 104 -17.59 -0.23 -5.06
CA SER A 104 -17.37 0.10 -6.48
C SER A 104 -15.95 -0.31 -6.87
N VAL A 105 -15.82 -1.35 -7.70
CA VAL A 105 -14.53 -1.71 -8.30
C VAL A 105 -14.44 -0.98 -9.64
N PRO A 106 -13.36 -0.23 -9.91
CA PRO A 106 -13.20 0.48 -11.17
C PRO A 106 -13.24 -0.51 -12.33
N GLN A 107 -13.90 -0.12 -13.42
CA GLN A 107 -13.89 -0.94 -14.63
C GLN A 107 -12.46 -1.01 -15.19
N PRO A 108 -12.07 -2.09 -15.87
CA PRO A 108 -10.73 -2.24 -16.42
C PRO A 108 -10.26 -1.01 -17.23
N ALA A 109 -11.18 -0.35 -17.96
CA ALA A 109 -10.93 0.85 -18.73
C ALA A 109 -10.63 2.11 -17.88
N ASP A 110 -11.18 2.22 -16.67
CA ASP A 110 -11.02 3.40 -15.81
C ASP A 110 -9.84 3.28 -14.84
N THR A 111 -8.98 2.27 -15.05
CA THR A 111 -7.78 2.05 -14.23
C THR A 111 -6.53 2.60 -14.91
N GLY A 112 -5.46 2.81 -14.14
CA GLY A 112 -4.13 3.14 -14.68
C GLY A 112 -3.53 2.08 -15.63
N TYR A 113 -4.19 0.93 -15.80
CA TYR A 113 -3.81 -0.13 -16.74
C TYR A 113 -4.42 0.03 -18.14
N GLN A 114 -5.09 1.15 -18.44
CA GLN A 114 -5.64 1.41 -19.77
C GLN A 114 -4.61 1.30 -20.93
N PRO A 115 -3.32 1.67 -20.80
CA PRO A 115 -2.33 1.39 -21.84
C PRO A 115 -2.17 -0.10 -22.18
N ILE A 116 -2.45 -1.00 -21.23
CA ILE A 116 -2.43 -2.45 -21.45
C ILE A 116 -3.64 -2.87 -22.29
N ILE A 117 -4.82 -2.28 -22.07
CA ILE A 117 -6.00 -2.50 -22.93
C ILE A 117 -5.68 -2.10 -24.36
N ASN A 118 -5.03 -0.95 -24.56
CA ASN A 118 -4.73 -0.46 -25.90
C ASN A 118 -3.66 -1.31 -26.61
N SER A 119 -2.73 -1.93 -25.87
CA SER A 119 -1.70 -2.80 -26.48
C SER A 119 -2.18 -4.24 -26.71
N LEU A 120 -3.13 -4.74 -25.92
CA LEU A 120 -3.76 -6.06 -26.12
C LEU A 120 -5.04 -5.99 -26.98
N GLY A 121 -5.64 -4.81 -27.14
CA GLY A 121 -6.87 -4.54 -27.91
C GLY A 121 -6.66 -4.78 -29.39
N GLY A 122 -6.90 -6.00 -29.84
CA GLY A 122 -6.67 -6.47 -31.21
C GLY A 122 -5.83 -7.76 -31.28
N LYS A 123 -5.34 -8.27 -30.15
CA LYS A 123 -4.79 -9.61 -30.05
C LYS A 123 -5.92 -10.59 -29.69
N THR A 124 -6.03 -11.63 -30.49
CA THR A 124 -6.92 -12.77 -30.27
C THR A 124 -6.09 -13.95 -29.78
N ALA A 125 -6.63 -14.74 -28.86
CA ALA A 125 -5.95 -15.93 -28.33
C ALA A 125 -6.88 -17.13 -28.40
N ALA A 126 -6.34 -18.29 -28.75
CA ALA A 126 -7.11 -19.53 -28.84
C ALA A 126 -6.82 -20.44 -27.64
N VAL A 127 -7.86 -21.03 -27.06
CA VAL A 127 -7.79 -21.82 -25.83
C VAL A 127 -8.21 -23.26 -26.09
N PRO A 128 -7.51 -24.26 -25.52
CA PRO A 128 -7.95 -25.65 -25.58
C PRO A 128 -9.24 -25.87 -24.78
N VAL A 129 -10.08 -26.80 -25.23
CA VAL A 129 -11.42 -27.03 -24.66
C VAL A 129 -11.33 -27.44 -23.19
N TRP A 130 -10.39 -28.31 -22.83
CA TRP A 130 -10.17 -28.73 -21.44
C TRP A 130 -9.91 -27.56 -20.51
N TRP A 131 -8.96 -26.69 -20.88
CA TRP A 131 -8.57 -25.57 -20.02
C TRP A 131 -9.67 -24.51 -19.93
N TYR A 132 -10.41 -24.28 -21.02
CA TYR A 132 -11.59 -23.42 -20.98
C TYR A 132 -12.62 -23.94 -19.98
N PHE A 133 -12.92 -25.24 -20.03
CA PHE A 133 -13.85 -25.90 -19.11
C PHE A 133 -13.39 -25.80 -17.65
N ILE A 134 -12.13 -26.17 -17.37
CA ILE A 134 -11.55 -26.06 -16.03
C ILE A 134 -11.58 -24.63 -15.51
N HIS A 135 -11.30 -23.64 -16.36
CA HIS A 135 -11.36 -22.24 -15.97
C HIS A 135 -12.80 -21.83 -15.57
N VAL A 136 -13.80 -22.18 -16.38
CA VAL A 136 -15.21 -21.85 -16.08
C VAL A 136 -15.66 -22.50 -14.76
N ILE A 137 -15.33 -23.77 -14.53
CA ILE A 137 -15.67 -24.45 -13.28
C ILE A 137 -14.94 -23.83 -12.08
N SER A 138 -13.63 -23.60 -12.21
CA SER A 138 -12.82 -23.00 -11.15
C SER A 138 -13.37 -21.62 -10.74
N LYS A 139 -13.78 -20.81 -11.73
CA LYS A 139 -14.44 -19.52 -11.47
C LYS A 139 -15.81 -19.67 -10.83
N GLY A 140 -16.61 -20.63 -11.28
CA GLY A 140 -17.91 -20.94 -10.68
C GLY A 140 -17.80 -21.30 -9.20
N ILE A 141 -16.88 -22.21 -8.87
CA ILE A 141 -16.62 -22.63 -7.47
C ILE A 141 -16.10 -21.45 -6.65
N THR A 142 -15.11 -20.72 -7.16
CA THR A 142 -14.55 -19.56 -6.44
C THR A 142 -15.62 -18.49 -6.17
N SER A 143 -16.47 -18.20 -7.16
CA SER A 143 -17.57 -17.24 -7.01
C SER A 143 -18.59 -17.71 -5.97
N ALA A 144 -18.97 -19.00 -6.01
CA ALA A 144 -19.89 -19.58 -5.03
C ALA A 144 -19.31 -19.54 -3.60
N THR A 145 -18.02 -19.86 -3.44
CA THR A 145 -17.35 -19.79 -2.12
C THR A 145 -17.30 -18.36 -1.61
N VAL A 146 -16.91 -17.38 -2.44
CA VAL A 146 -16.83 -15.96 -2.04
C VAL A 146 -18.23 -15.38 -1.75
N ALA A 147 -19.28 -15.91 -2.38
CA ALA A 147 -20.65 -15.52 -2.08
C ALA A 147 -21.08 -15.84 -0.64
N THR A 148 -20.45 -16.84 0.01
CA THR A 148 -20.73 -17.19 1.41
C THR A 148 -20.09 -16.24 2.42
N LEU A 149 -19.05 -15.49 2.03
CA LEU A 149 -18.38 -14.55 2.91
C LEU A 149 -19.26 -13.31 3.11
N PRO A 150 -19.44 -12.83 4.35
CA PRO A 150 -20.14 -11.57 4.58
C PRO A 150 -19.36 -10.42 3.92
N CYS A 151 -20.09 -9.48 3.31
CA CYS A 151 -19.50 -8.26 2.78
C CYS A 151 -18.94 -7.44 3.94
N GLN A 152 -17.61 -7.40 4.09
CA GLN A 152 -16.96 -6.47 4.99
C GLN A 152 -16.52 -5.22 4.21
N PRO A 153 -16.70 -4.01 4.78
CA PRO A 153 -16.14 -2.80 4.18
C PRO A 153 -14.61 -2.91 4.16
N ASP A 154 -13.98 -2.55 3.04
CA ASP A 154 -12.52 -2.56 2.93
C ASP A 154 -11.94 -1.38 3.72
N LEU A 155 -11.65 -1.62 5.00
CA LEU A 155 -11.02 -0.66 5.90
C LEU A 155 -9.66 -0.17 5.36
N ARG A 156 -8.97 -0.98 4.54
CA ARG A 156 -7.70 -0.61 3.93
C ARG A 156 -7.91 0.41 2.83
N GLN A 157 -8.95 0.25 2.02
CA GLN A 157 -9.30 1.24 0.99
C GLN A 157 -9.73 2.56 1.63
N ILE A 158 -10.60 2.53 2.65
CA ILE A 158 -11.02 3.73 3.39
C ILE A 158 -9.80 4.43 4.00
N ARG A 159 -8.90 3.67 4.64
CA ARG A 159 -7.64 4.21 5.18
C ARG A 159 -6.79 4.87 4.10
N PHE A 160 -6.67 4.24 2.94
CA PHE A 160 -5.91 4.80 1.82
C PHE A 160 -6.52 6.11 1.31
N GLU A 161 -7.84 6.16 1.13
CA GLU A 161 -8.57 7.37 0.68
C GLU A 161 -8.46 8.51 1.70
N VAL A 162 -8.62 8.21 2.99
CA VAL A 162 -8.43 9.19 4.07
C VAL A 162 -6.98 9.70 4.11
N GLN A 163 -5.98 8.83 3.94
CA GLN A 163 -4.57 9.23 3.87
C GLN A 163 -4.27 10.09 2.64
N HIS A 164 -4.96 9.89 1.52
CA HIS A 164 -4.79 10.69 0.31
C HIS A 164 -5.61 11.98 0.27
N THR A 165 -6.43 12.23 1.29
CA THR A 165 -7.15 13.50 1.42
C THR A 165 -6.17 14.61 1.78
N ARG A 166 -5.97 15.56 0.86
CA ARG A 166 -5.05 16.70 1.03
C ARG A 166 -5.81 17.99 1.35
N ILE A 167 -5.20 18.84 2.16
CA ILE A 167 -5.69 20.20 2.40
C ILE A 167 -5.36 21.04 1.16
N LYS A 168 -6.36 21.31 0.31
CA LYS A 168 -6.18 22.06 -0.94
C LYS A 168 -6.08 23.58 -0.74
N ASP A 169 -6.76 24.10 0.28
CA ASP A 169 -6.77 25.53 0.57
C ASP A 169 -5.48 25.93 1.31
N PRO A 170 -4.62 26.78 0.71
CA PRO A 170 -3.40 27.22 1.36
C PRO A 170 -3.66 28.09 2.60
N ALA A 171 -4.81 28.76 2.69
CA ALA A 171 -5.17 29.57 3.85
C ALA A 171 -5.49 28.69 5.06
N LEU A 172 -6.38 27.69 4.90
CA LEU A 172 -6.67 26.70 5.94
C LEU A 172 -5.42 25.91 6.36
N ALA A 173 -4.55 25.59 5.40
CA ALA A 173 -3.29 24.93 5.68
C ALA A 173 -2.36 25.79 6.55
N GLN A 174 -2.23 27.09 6.27
CA GLN A 174 -1.46 28.02 7.10
C GLN A 174 -2.08 28.18 8.48
N GLU A 175 -3.40 28.33 8.58
CA GLU A 175 -4.10 28.48 9.85
C GLU A 175 -3.88 27.26 10.76
N LEU A 176 -3.88 26.05 10.19
CA LEU A 176 -3.56 24.84 10.94
C LEU A 176 -2.09 24.81 11.40
N ARG A 177 -1.14 25.38 10.64
CA ARG A 177 0.25 25.55 11.10
C ARG A 177 0.32 26.52 12.28
N ASP A 178 -0.35 27.66 12.15
CA ASP A 178 -0.38 28.69 13.18
C ASP A 178 -0.97 28.09 14.48
N PHE A 179 -2.02 27.27 14.39
CA PHE A 179 -2.56 26.54 15.54
C PHE A 179 -1.55 25.54 16.15
N VAL A 180 -0.82 24.79 15.32
CA VAL A 180 0.21 23.85 15.80
C VAL A 180 1.32 24.58 16.56
N GLU A 181 1.76 25.73 16.05
CA GLU A 181 2.85 26.52 16.62
C GLU A 181 2.42 27.31 17.87
N GLU A 182 1.25 27.95 17.82
CA GLU A 182 0.78 28.87 18.86
C GLU A 182 0.04 28.16 20.01
N CYS A 183 -0.62 27.03 19.74
CA CYS A 183 -1.43 26.31 20.74
C CYS A 183 -0.82 24.95 21.12
N TYR A 184 -0.63 24.06 20.15
CA TYR A 184 -0.24 22.67 20.43
C TYR A 184 1.21 22.55 20.94
N ALA A 185 2.16 23.19 20.29
CA ALA A 185 3.58 23.14 20.68
C ALA A 185 3.83 23.63 22.12
N PRO A 186 3.34 24.80 22.57
CA PRO A 186 3.55 25.26 23.94
C PRO A 186 2.83 24.39 24.96
N SER A 187 1.59 23.95 24.68
CA SER A 187 0.85 23.04 25.57
C SER A 187 1.58 21.71 25.76
N ARG A 188 2.09 21.12 24.68
CA ARG A 188 2.85 19.87 24.74
C ARG A 188 4.20 20.04 25.45
N ALA A 189 4.90 21.16 25.23
CA ALA A 189 6.11 21.48 25.97
C ALA A 189 5.83 21.58 27.47
N ARG A 190 4.76 22.28 27.86
CA ARG A 190 4.33 22.43 29.26
C ARG A 190 3.97 21.08 29.89
N LEU A 191 3.31 20.19 29.15
CA LEU A 191 3.04 18.82 29.61
C LEU A 191 4.33 18.07 29.88
N LYS A 192 5.32 18.12 28.97
CA LYS A 192 6.61 17.43 29.18
C LYS A 192 7.43 18.02 30.33
N PHE A 193 7.29 19.31 30.64
CA PHE A 193 7.95 19.91 31.80
C PHE A 193 7.24 19.60 33.13
N ARG A 194 5.91 19.48 33.13
CA ARG A 194 5.10 19.26 34.35
C ARG A 194 4.88 17.79 34.67
N ALA A 195 4.67 16.97 33.65
CA ALA A 195 4.45 15.55 33.80
C ALA A 195 5.79 14.82 33.77
N GLY A 196 5.96 13.91 34.73
CA GLY A 196 7.03 12.91 34.70
C GLY A 196 6.65 11.79 33.73
N GLU A 197 6.51 10.58 34.26
CA GLU A 197 5.99 9.45 33.49
C GLU A 197 4.49 9.65 33.21
N LEU A 198 4.12 9.58 31.93
CA LEU A 198 2.73 9.65 31.48
C LEU A 198 2.24 8.21 31.27
N ASP A 199 0.99 7.97 31.64
CA ASP A 199 0.29 6.74 31.27
C ASP A 199 0.16 6.63 29.74
N ASP A 200 0.14 5.40 29.23
CA ASP A 200 0.13 5.11 27.78
C ASP A 200 -1.08 5.77 27.10
N ASP A 201 -2.28 5.71 27.72
CA ASP A 201 -3.50 6.31 27.18
C ASP A 201 -3.39 7.84 27.08
N THR A 202 -2.75 8.47 28.07
CA THR A 202 -2.54 9.93 28.08
C THR A 202 -1.46 10.34 27.07
N SER A 203 -0.41 9.52 26.91
CA SER A 203 0.63 9.73 25.91
C SER A 203 0.04 9.69 24.50
N ASP A 204 -0.83 8.73 24.22
CA ASP A 204 -1.49 8.57 22.91
C ASP A 204 -2.51 9.67 22.62
N ASP A 205 -3.31 10.09 23.61
CA ASP A 205 -4.24 11.21 23.44
C ASP A 205 -3.50 12.54 23.20
N THR A 206 -2.37 12.77 23.86
CA THR A 206 -1.58 14.02 23.74
C THR A 206 -0.64 14.05 22.53
N ALA A 207 -0.61 12.99 21.71
CA ALA A 207 0.24 12.90 20.52
C ALA A 207 -0.25 13.71 19.32
N TRP A 208 -1.45 14.29 19.37
CA TRP A 208 -2.08 15.01 18.26
C TRP A 208 -2.75 16.32 18.69
N VAL A 209 -2.99 17.22 17.73
CA VAL A 209 -3.45 18.60 17.94
C VAL A 209 -4.86 18.74 18.54
N GLY A 210 -5.71 17.73 18.39
CA GLY A 210 -7.08 17.75 18.89
C GLY A 210 -7.28 16.97 20.19
N SER A 211 -6.18 16.67 20.91
CA SER A 211 -6.18 15.93 22.17
C SER A 211 -7.31 16.37 23.12
N SER A 212 -8.07 15.39 23.60
CA SER A 212 -9.12 15.63 24.59
C SER A 212 -8.54 16.12 25.92
N TYR A 213 -7.35 15.68 26.28
CA TYR A 213 -6.61 16.10 27.46
C TYR A 213 -6.29 17.61 27.41
N PHE A 214 -5.75 18.12 26.29
CA PHE A 214 -5.44 19.55 26.16
C PHE A 214 -6.69 20.44 26.13
N LEU A 215 -7.81 19.94 25.61
CA LEU A 215 -9.08 20.67 25.53
C LEU A 215 -9.84 20.75 26.87
N ASN A 216 -9.66 19.75 27.74
CA ASN A 216 -10.45 19.60 28.97
C ASN A 216 -9.64 19.92 30.24
N THR A 217 -8.32 19.84 30.19
CA THR A 217 -7.46 20.10 31.36
C THR A 217 -7.12 21.59 31.44
N ALA A 218 -7.26 22.17 32.64
CA ALA A 218 -6.96 23.57 32.85
C ALA A 218 -5.46 23.88 32.76
N GLY A 219 -5.10 25.02 32.16
CA GLY A 219 -3.72 25.47 31.96
C GLY A 219 -3.08 25.03 30.63
N TYR A 220 -3.90 24.62 29.66
CA TYR A 220 -3.50 24.29 28.28
C TYR A 220 -4.32 25.12 27.29
N TYR A 221 -5.24 24.52 26.53
CA TYR A 221 -5.99 25.24 25.48
C TYR A 221 -7.04 26.21 25.99
N ASP A 222 -7.39 26.12 27.27
CA ASP A 222 -8.24 27.07 27.98
C ASP A 222 -7.51 28.38 28.32
N THR A 223 -6.19 28.33 28.48
CA THR A 223 -5.37 29.51 28.84
C THR A 223 -4.62 30.12 27.67
N ASP A 224 -4.23 29.31 26.69
CA ASP A 224 -3.47 29.76 25.53
C ASP A 224 -4.42 30.33 24.46
N HIS A 225 -4.02 31.41 23.79
CA HIS A 225 -4.79 32.12 22.77
C HIS A 225 -3.95 32.28 21.50
N ALA A 226 -4.59 32.53 20.35
CA ALA A 226 -3.88 32.89 19.13
C ALA A 226 -3.02 34.15 19.35
N HIS A 227 -1.81 34.14 18.82
CA HIS A 227 -0.89 35.27 18.79
C HIS A 227 -1.05 36.10 17.50
N SER A 228 -1.57 35.48 16.44
CA SER A 228 -1.86 36.13 15.18
C SER A 228 -3.35 36.49 15.07
N PRO A 229 -3.71 37.64 14.44
CA PRO A 229 -5.11 38.02 14.28
C PRO A 229 -5.77 37.15 13.20
N HIS A 230 -6.91 36.56 13.54
CA HIS A 230 -7.70 35.74 12.60
C HIS A 230 -8.98 36.45 12.17
N SER A 231 -9.13 36.67 10.87
CA SER A 231 -10.27 37.41 10.30
C SER A 231 -11.63 36.76 10.51
N ALA A 232 -11.67 35.43 10.71
CA ALA A 232 -12.90 34.69 11.02
C ALA A 232 -13.44 34.97 12.43
N TRP A 233 -12.61 35.54 13.31
CA TRP A 233 -12.94 35.83 14.69
C TRP A 233 -13.04 37.34 14.90
N PRO A 234 -14.15 37.86 15.43
CA PRO A 234 -14.22 39.27 15.78
C PRO A 234 -13.30 39.58 16.98
N TYR A 235 -12.75 40.79 17.00
CA TYR A 235 -12.01 41.31 18.15
C TYR A 235 -12.98 41.47 19.33
N SER A 236 -12.58 40.99 20.51
CA SER A 236 -13.37 41.09 21.73
C SER A 236 -12.55 41.75 22.82
N ALA A 237 -12.97 42.93 23.30
CA ALA A 237 -12.25 43.68 24.32
C ALA A 237 -12.08 42.94 25.66
N SER A 238 -12.93 41.95 25.95
CA SER A 238 -12.81 41.13 27.17
C SER A 238 -11.84 39.96 27.03
N ARG A 239 -11.71 39.37 25.82
CA ARG A 239 -10.81 38.24 25.53
C ARG A 239 -9.44 38.70 25.07
N ASP A 240 -9.41 39.73 24.24
CA ASP A 240 -8.23 40.24 23.54
C ASP A 240 -7.62 41.46 24.25
N ALA A 241 -7.93 41.62 25.54
CA ALA A 241 -7.47 42.73 26.35
C ALA A 241 -5.93 42.81 26.35
N GLY A 242 -5.38 43.91 25.87
CA GLY A 242 -3.93 44.12 25.77
C GLY A 242 -3.30 43.69 24.44
N LEU A 243 -4.07 43.10 23.53
CA LEU A 243 -3.66 42.82 22.15
C LEU A 243 -4.12 43.94 21.20
N ALA A 244 -3.34 44.19 20.15
CA ALA A 244 -3.59 45.30 19.22
C ALA A 244 -4.80 45.00 18.32
N ASP A 245 -5.81 45.87 18.36
CA ASP A 245 -6.89 45.86 17.37
C ASP A 245 -6.37 46.46 16.06
N THR A 246 -6.05 45.58 15.12
CA THR A 246 -5.55 45.96 13.79
C THR A 246 -6.66 46.01 12.74
N GLY A 247 -7.91 45.73 13.13
CA GLY A 247 -9.03 45.53 12.21
C GLY A 247 -8.91 44.26 11.33
N ALA A 248 -7.87 43.45 11.54
CA ALA A 248 -7.63 42.21 10.78
C ALA A 248 -8.30 40.97 11.38
N GLY A 249 -8.89 41.09 12.58
CA GLY A 249 -9.51 40.00 13.32
C GLY A 249 -9.18 40.03 14.82
N GLY A 250 -9.71 39.04 15.53
CA GLY A 250 -9.49 38.82 16.97
C GLY A 250 -8.56 37.64 17.25
N TYR A 251 -8.36 37.38 18.54
CA TYR A 251 -7.42 36.39 19.06
C TYR A 251 -8.17 35.30 19.85
N PRO A 252 -8.79 34.30 19.17
CA PRO A 252 -9.56 33.27 19.84
C PRO A 252 -8.70 32.47 20.83
N THR A 253 -9.34 31.95 21.88
CA THR A 253 -8.70 30.96 22.75
C THR A 253 -8.42 29.69 21.95
N CYS A 254 -7.35 28.95 22.24
CA CYS A 254 -7.01 27.72 21.53
C CYS A 254 -8.16 26.71 21.55
N LYS A 255 -8.88 26.63 22.66
CA LYS A 255 -10.08 25.80 22.78
C LYS A 255 -11.18 26.25 21.79
N GLN A 256 -11.54 27.53 21.79
CA GLN A 256 -12.55 28.06 20.86
C GLN A 256 -12.12 27.92 19.40
N TRP A 257 -10.85 28.19 19.10
CA TRP A 257 -10.30 28.08 17.76
C TRP A 257 -10.40 26.65 17.20
N TRP A 258 -10.21 25.64 18.05
CA TRP A 258 -10.35 24.24 17.66
C TRP A 258 -11.81 23.78 17.61
N THR A 259 -12.61 24.02 18.65
CA THR A 259 -13.90 23.33 18.88
C THR A 259 -15.13 24.01 18.27
N ASP A 260 -15.05 25.25 17.82
CA ASP A 260 -16.22 25.95 17.30
C ASP A 260 -16.82 25.25 16.06
N ASP A 261 -18.13 25.06 16.05
CA ASP A 261 -18.83 24.29 15.02
C ASP A 261 -18.95 25.03 13.67
N THR A 262 -18.75 26.36 13.65
CA THR A 262 -18.98 27.21 12.48
C THR A 262 -17.69 27.73 11.86
N VAL A 263 -16.79 28.28 12.68
CA VAL A 263 -15.52 28.88 12.26
C VAL A 263 -14.31 28.10 12.78
N GLY A 264 -14.52 27.10 13.64
CA GLY A 264 -13.44 26.31 14.22
C GLY A 264 -12.69 25.47 13.19
N LEU A 265 -11.45 25.14 13.54
CA LEU A 265 -10.59 24.30 12.70
C LEU A 265 -11.16 22.89 12.55
N LYS A 266 -11.71 22.30 13.62
CA LYS A 266 -12.28 20.94 13.58
C LYS A 266 -13.39 20.83 12.54
N ALA A 267 -14.36 21.74 12.56
CA ALA A 267 -15.50 21.72 11.64
C ALA A 267 -15.06 21.87 10.18
N ARG A 268 -14.11 22.78 9.89
CA ARG A 268 -13.58 22.98 8.54
C ARG A 268 -12.73 21.82 8.04
N LEU A 269 -11.96 21.15 8.91
CA LEU A 269 -11.20 19.96 8.55
C LEU A 269 -12.10 18.76 8.22
N LEU A 270 -13.23 18.61 8.94
CA LEU A 270 -14.21 17.56 8.67
C LEU A 270 -14.96 17.74 7.33
N GLN A 271 -14.90 18.92 6.71
CA GLN A 271 -15.48 19.17 5.38
C GLN A 271 -14.55 18.78 4.22
N LEU A 272 -13.28 18.47 4.49
CA LEU A 272 -12.30 18.13 3.44
C LEU A 272 -12.48 16.73 2.82
N PRO A 273 -12.81 15.67 3.57
CA PRO A 273 -13.02 14.34 3.00
C PRO A 273 -14.25 14.30 2.08
N ALA A 274 -14.19 13.44 1.06
CA ALA A 274 -15.31 13.22 0.15
C ALA A 274 -16.54 12.68 0.90
N PRO A 275 -17.78 13.03 0.48
CA PRO A 275 -19.01 12.60 1.14
C PRO A 275 -19.15 11.07 1.20
N ASP A 276 -18.61 10.37 0.20
CA ASP A 276 -18.65 8.91 0.10
C ASP A 276 -17.91 8.23 1.26
N ILE A 277 -16.81 8.80 1.73
CA ILE A 277 -16.02 8.28 2.87
C ILE A 277 -16.89 8.20 4.12
N TRP A 278 -17.70 9.24 4.39
CA TRP A 278 -18.60 9.27 5.54
C TRP A 278 -19.72 8.22 5.43
N THR A 279 -20.17 7.90 4.21
CA THR A 279 -21.15 6.84 4.02
C THR A 279 -20.57 5.45 4.31
N GLU A 280 -19.31 5.21 3.97
CA GLU A 280 -18.63 3.95 4.30
C GLU A 280 -18.40 3.79 5.81
N PHE A 281 -18.02 4.86 6.52
CA PHE A 281 -17.87 4.80 7.97
C PHE A 281 -19.19 4.50 8.70
N LYS A 282 -20.33 5.01 8.21
CA LYS A 282 -21.65 4.71 8.77
C LYS A 282 -22.00 3.21 8.68
N LYS A 283 -21.48 2.49 7.69
CA LYS A 283 -21.71 1.04 7.54
C LYS A 283 -20.95 0.20 8.58
N ILE A 284 -19.89 0.73 9.18
CA ILE A 284 -19.04 0.02 10.17
C ILE A 284 -19.73 -0.03 11.55
N GLY A 285 -20.76 0.79 11.79
CA GLY A 285 -21.53 0.78 13.04
C GLY A 285 -20.82 1.42 14.24
N GLN A 286 -19.76 2.19 13.99
CA GLN A 286 -19.06 2.97 15.02
C GLN A 286 -19.76 4.30 15.29
N SER A 287 -19.53 4.86 16.48
CA SER A 287 -20.07 6.18 16.83
C SER A 287 -19.44 7.29 15.99
N GLN A 288 -20.20 8.37 15.77
CA GLN A 288 -19.76 9.52 14.97
C GLN A 288 -18.45 10.13 15.46
N ALA A 289 -18.30 10.28 16.77
CA ALA A 289 -17.09 10.84 17.36
C ALA A 289 -15.83 10.03 17.04
N VAL A 290 -15.93 8.69 17.07
CA VAL A 290 -14.77 7.79 16.89
C VAL A 290 -14.22 7.86 15.47
N TYR A 291 -15.09 7.80 14.45
CA TYR A 291 -14.60 7.83 13.08
C TYR A 291 -14.19 9.25 12.66
N GLU A 292 -14.84 10.31 13.15
CA GLU A 292 -14.43 11.69 12.90
C GLU A 292 -13.03 11.97 13.45
N GLU A 293 -12.76 11.52 14.67
CA GLU A 293 -11.45 11.64 15.27
C GLU A 293 -10.39 10.86 14.50
N ALA A 294 -10.68 9.63 14.06
CA ALA A 294 -9.74 8.85 13.27
C ALA A 294 -9.38 9.54 11.93
N VAL A 295 -10.38 10.14 11.27
CA VAL A 295 -10.16 10.93 10.05
C VAL A 295 -9.35 12.18 10.35
N LEU A 296 -9.69 12.93 11.40
CA LEU A 296 -8.96 14.13 11.81
C LEU A 296 -7.50 13.82 12.16
N ARG A 297 -7.25 12.77 12.95
CA ARG A 297 -5.90 12.29 13.29
C ARG A 297 -5.09 11.96 12.04
N SER A 298 -5.72 11.37 11.02
CA SER A 298 -5.06 11.13 9.74
C SER A 298 -4.76 12.43 8.99
N LEU A 299 -5.71 13.37 8.91
CA LEU A 299 -5.56 14.65 8.20
C LEU A 299 -4.45 15.53 8.80
N VAL A 300 -4.42 15.63 10.12
CA VAL A 300 -3.42 16.43 10.85
C VAL A 300 -2.13 15.67 11.12
N SER A 301 -2.00 14.42 10.65
CA SER A 301 -0.78 13.64 10.81
C SER A 301 0.39 14.34 10.11
N GLU A 302 1.59 14.24 10.69
CA GLU A 302 2.79 14.88 10.15
C GLU A 302 3.01 14.55 8.67
N ARG A 303 2.79 13.29 8.27
CA ARG A 303 2.93 12.86 6.87
C ARG A 303 1.95 13.59 5.95
N ASN A 304 0.67 13.67 6.32
CA ASN A 304 -0.33 14.34 5.49
C ASN A 304 -0.13 15.85 5.44
N MET A 305 0.32 16.44 6.54
CA MET A 305 0.66 17.85 6.61
C MET A 305 1.89 18.18 5.76
N GLN A 306 2.96 17.39 5.80
CA GLN A 306 4.15 17.57 4.94
C GLN A 306 3.85 17.40 3.44
N VAL A 307 2.89 16.53 3.09
CA VAL A 307 2.47 16.33 1.69
C VAL A 307 1.53 17.44 1.22
N SER A 308 0.69 17.96 2.11
CA SER A 308 -0.24 19.07 1.80
C SER A 308 0.45 20.44 1.83
N GLN A 309 1.55 20.54 2.56
CA GLN A 309 2.25 21.79 2.85
C GLN A 309 3.73 21.54 2.62
N ASN A 310 4.33 22.20 1.63
CA ASN A 310 5.74 22.03 1.29
C ASN A 310 6.66 22.48 2.45
N GLY A 311 6.89 21.62 3.45
CA GLY A 311 7.68 21.93 4.64
C GLY A 311 7.34 21.08 5.87
N ARG A 312 8.15 21.21 6.93
CA ARG A 312 7.86 20.60 8.24
C ARG A 312 6.85 21.45 8.98
N VAL A 313 5.74 20.85 9.38
CA VAL A 313 4.65 21.55 10.09
C VAL A 313 4.76 21.38 11.60
N TYR A 314 5.23 20.23 12.04
CA TYR A 314 5.56 20.03 13.45
C TYR A 314 6.99 20.52 13.69
N PRO A 315 7.20 21.52 14.57
CA PRO A 315 8.54 21.94 14.92
C PRO A 315 9.27 20.77 15.59
N GLY A 316 10.44 20.44 15.07
CA GLY A 316 11.31 19.44 15.70
C GLY A 316 11.74 19.95 17.09
N TYR A 317 11.76 19.07 18.08
CA TYR A 317 12.33 19.35 19.40
C TYR A 317 13.85 19.38 19.30
N GLY A 318 14.37 20.46 18.74
CA GLY A 318 15.78 20.75 18.57
C GLY A 318 15.85 22.14 18.01
N GLY A 319 16.10 23.11 18.89
CA GLY A 319 15.96 24.54 18.61
C GLY A 319 16.64 24.98 17.32
N ASN A 320 15.85 25.07 16.25
CA ASN A 320 16.08 26.00 15.18
C ASN A 320 14.70 26.48 14.71
N VAL A 321 14.18 27.47 15.44
CA VAL A 321 13.15 28.35 14.92
C VAL A 321 13.83 29.15 13.81
N ASP A 322 13.70 28.70 12.56
CA ASP A 322 13.92 29.59 11.43
C ASP A 322 12.83 30.65 11.50
N GLY A 323 13.12 31.73 12.23
CA GLY A 323 12.24 32.85 12.41
C GLY A 323 11.99 33.50 11.06
N HIS A 324 10.88 33.14 10.42
CA HIS A 324 10.21 34.03 9.48
C HIS A 324 9.64 35.19 10.28
N ARG A 325 10.56 36.12 10.59
CA ARG A 325 10.30 37.45 11.09
C ARG A 325 9.39 38.12 10.07
N ARG A 326 8.08 38.07 10.28
CA ARG A 326 7.14 39.00 9.65
C ARG A 326 7.57 40.38 10.12
N GLN A 327 8.33 41.06 9.27
CA GLN A 327 8.89 42.36 9.55
C GLN A 327 7.75 43.37 9.48
N CYS A 328 7.16 43.70 10.62
CA CYS A 328 6.29 44.88 10.75
C CYS A 328 7.10 46.10 10.35
N ARG A 329 6.90 46.57 9.11
CA ARG A 329 7.53 47.76 8.56
C ARG A 329 6.83 48.99 9.14
N HIS A 330 7.21 49.40 10.35
CA HIS A 330 6.91 50.76 10.80
C HIS A 330 7.85 51.74 10.10
N GLN A 331 7.28 52.52 9.17
CA GLN A 331 7.88 53.79 8.74
C GLN A 331 7.86 54.76 9.92
N ALA A 332 8.97 54.84 10.65
CA ALA A 332 9.28 55.96 11.51
C ALA A 332 10.53 56.64 10.96
N GLY A 333 10.31 57.72 10.21
CA GLY A 333 11.38 58.60 9.77
C GLY A 333 11.96 59.34 10.96
N ILE A 334 13.24 59.09 11.26
CA ILE A 334 14.05 59.99 12.08
C ILE A 334 15.40 60.13 11.41
N GLN A 335 15.61 61.28 10.76
CA GLN A 335 16.93 61.73 10.36
C GLN A 335 17.78 61.99 11.60
N ARG A 336 18.97 61.40 11.69
CA ARG A 336 20.08 62.00 12.44
C ARG A 336 21.41 61.87 11.70
N ARG A 337 22.15 62.98 11.78
CA ARG A 337 23.29 63.43 10.98
C ARG A 337 24.57 62.64 11.24
N LYS A 338 25.42 62.57 10.20
CA LYS A 338 26.85 62.21 10.25
C LYS A 338 27.65 63.16 11.14
N TYR A 339 28.61 62.62 11.90
CA TYR A 339 29.95 63.21 12.14
C TYR A 339 31.00 62.10 12.35
N PRO A 340 32.27 62.27 11.93
CA PRO A 340 33.30 61.21 11.94
C PRO A 340 34.48 61.45 12.94
N ARG A 341 35.42 60.48 12.95
CA ARG A 341 36.77 60.42 13.62
C ARG A 341 36.76 59.91 15.09
N GLN A 342 37.75 59.15 15.61
CA GLN A 342 39.17 59.04 15.27
C GLN A 342 39.81 57.76 15.86
N HIS A 343 40.97 57.35 15.30
CA HIS A 343 41.86 56.26 15.69
C HIS A 343 42.42 56.34 17.12
N SER A 344 42.77 55.18 17.70
CA SER A 344 44.00 54.94 18.49
C SER A 344 44.27 53.43 18.57
N GLY A 345 45.47 52.99 18.15
CA GLY A 345 45.94 51.61 18.27
C GLY A 345 46.94 51.44 19.42
N VAL A 346 47.39 50.19 19.65
CA VAL A 346 48.77 49.75 19.99
C VAL A 346 48.75 48.20 20.23
N PRO A 347 49.86 47.47 20.01
CA PRO A 347 49.88 46.09 19.49
C PRO A 347 50.61 45.04 20.37
N GLY A 348 50.67 43.79 19.88
CA GLY A 348 51.53 42.68 20.35
C GLY A 348 50.76 41.66 21.20
N VAL A 349 50.87 40.33 21.05
CA VAL A 349 52.07 39.50 20.86
C VAL A 349 51.71 38.22 20.08
N ARG A 350 52.68 37.79 19.27
CA ARG A 350 52.71 36.60 18.43
C ARG A 350 53.37 35.45 19.22
N GLN A 351 52.80 34.25 19.20
CA GLN A 351 53.62 33.03 19.31
C GLN A 351 53.02 31.86 18.52
N ARG A 352 53.96 31.08 17.98
CA ARG A 352 53.91 30.14 16.86
C ARG A 352 53.76 28.71 17.37
N ALA A 353 53.10 27.88 16.54
CA ALA A 353 53.46 26.49 16.17
C ALA A 353 53.53 25.44 17.31
N SER A 354 53.31 24.13 17.16
CA SER A 354 53.27 23.18 16.05
C SER A 354 52.48 21.97 16.59
N GLY A 355 51.88 21.11 15.77
CA GLY A 355 52.57 19.90 15.34
C GLY A 355 51.60 18.71 15.34
N ALA A 356 51.92 17.73 14.51
CA ALA A 356 51.02 16.76 13.92
C ALA A 356 50.89 15.42 14.68
N ALA A 357 49.97 14.60 14.16
CA ALA A 357 50.14 13.18 13.83
C ALA A 357 49.46 12.10 14.72
N HIS A 358 48.62 11.32 14.02
CA HIS A 358 48.43 9.86 14.04
C HIS A 358 48.09 9.09 15.32
N GLY A 359 47.08 8.22 15.20
CA GLY A 359 46.92 7.03 16.03
C GLY A 359 45.65 6.25 15.70
N ALA A 360 45.81 5.07 15.10
CA ALA A 360 44.75 4.14 14.70
C ALA A 360 44.52 3.04 15.76
N GLY A 361 43.39 2.34 15.64
CA GLY A 361 43.09 1.03 16.26
C GLY A 361 42.18 1.11 17.49
N ALA A 362 41.31 0.15 17.81
CA ALA A 362 40.84 -1.08 17.18
C ALA A 362 39.76 -1.67 18.13
N ALA A 363 38.83 -2.48 17.59
CA ALA A 363 38.10 -3.58 18.27
C ALA A 363 37.17 -3.23 19.47
N ALA A 364 36.12 -3.96 19.83
CA ALA A 364 35.31 -5.02 19.25
C ALA A 364 34.08 -5.22 20.18
N ASN A 365 32.96 -5.64 19.60
CA ASN A 365 31.94 -6.59 20.08
C ASN A 365 31.57 -6.69 21.58
N GLY A 366 30.25 -6.68 21.83
CA GLY A 366 29.58 -7.90 22.29
C GLY A 366 28.58 -7.80 23.46
N ALA A 367 27.42 -8.45 23.24
CA ALA A 367 26.41 -8.93 24.19
C ALA A 367 25.36 -7.91 24.71
N GLY A 368 24.06 -8.21 24.72
CA GLY A 368 23.36 -9.46 24.40
C GLY A 368 21.84 -9.31 24.59
N ASP A 369 21.12 -10.16 23.87
CA ASP A 369 19.66 -10.31 23.78
C ASP A 369 18.98 -10.80 25.06
N LEU A 370 17.66 -10.55 25.14
CA LEU A 370 16.65 -11.50 25.65
C LEU A 370 15.24 -10.95 25.37
N TYR A 371 14.50 -11.56 24.44
CA TYR A 371 13.19 -12.17 24.70
C TYR A 371 12.75 -13.00 23.48
N SER A 372 12.43 -14.27 23.78
CA SER A 372 12.05 -15.35 22.89
C SER A 372 10.57 -15.70 23.09
N ALA A 373 9.89 -16.00 21.98
CA ALA A 373 8.72 -16.89 21.77
C ALA A 373 7.90 -16.30 20.60
N GLY A 374 7.54 -16.97 19.51
CA GLY A 374 7.61 -18.38 19.12
C GLY A 374 6.45 -18.62 18.15
N ASN A 375 6.74 -18.87 16.87
CA ASN A 375 5.91 -19.74 16.02
C ASN A 375 6.67 -20.10 14.74
N THR A 376 7.13 -21.35 14.73
CA THR A 376 7.75 -22.09 13.65
C THR A 376 6.71 -22.59 12.65
N LEU A 377 6.91 -22.35 11.35
CA LEU A 377 6.59 -23.30 10.27
C LEU A 377 7.24 -22.83 8.95
N PHE A 378 7.96 -23.75 8.31
CA PHE A 378 8.69 -23.65 7.03
C PHE A 378 10.06 -22.95 7.04
N GLY A 379 11.07 -23.71 7.50
CA GLY A 379 12.47 -23.47 7.19
C GLY A 379 12.81 -23.97 5.78
N VAL A 380 13.39 -23.09 4.98
CA VAL A 380 14.04 -23.36 3.69
C VAL A 380 15.42 -23.93 3.98
N GLY A 381 15.66 -25.20 3.62
CA GLY A 381 16.98 -25.81 3.59
C GLY A 381 17.57 -25.67 2.19
N CYS A 382 18.64 -24.89 2.06
CA CYS A 382 19.57 -24.99 0.94
C CYS A 382 20.55 -26.13 1.27
N GLU A 383 20.45 -27.24 0.54
CA GLU A 383 21.50 -28.26 0.51
C GLU A 383 22.08 -28.31 -0.90
N SER A 384 23.39 -28.03 -0.98
CA SER A 384 24.22 -28.09 -2.16
C SER A 384 24.55 -29.54 -2.51
N SER A 385 24.25 -29.96 -3.74
CA SER A 385 24.93 -31.09 -4.39
C SER A 385 24.85 -30.92 -5.89
N ASP A 386 26.02 -30.95 -6.51
CA ASP A 386 26.27 -30.98 -7.94
C ASP A 386 25.48 -32.10 -8.61
N ASP A 387 24.78 -31.77 -9.71
CA ASP A 387 24.89 -32.47 -11.00
C ASP A 387 24.02 -31.74 -12.04
N ALA A 388 24.68 -31.33 -13.11
CA ALA A 388 24.03 -30.79 -14.30
C ALA A 388 23.45 -31.95 -15.12
N ASP A 389 22.15 -31.89 -15.46
CA ASP A 389 21.71 -32.16 -16.83
C ASP A 389 20.21 -31.85 -17.06
N VAL A 390 19.99 -30.96 -18.03
CA VAL A 390 18.89 -30.93 -19.02
C VAL A 390 17.44 -30.72 -18.54
N CYS A 391 16.94 -29.51 -18.82
CA CYS A 391 15.58 -29.15 -19.27
C CYS A 391 14.42 -30.12 -18.96
N ALA A 392 13.61 -29.79 -17.95
CA ALA A 392 12.27 -30.35 -17.75
C ALA A 392 11.19 -29.25 -17.85
N VAL A 393 11.00 -28.68 -19.04
CA VAL A 393 9.78 -27.95 -19.39
C VAL A 393 8.78 -28.99 -19.93
N CYS A 394 7.97 -29.57 -19.02
CA CYS A 394 6.70 -30.28 -19.24
C CYS A 394 6.35 -31.25 -18.08
N ALA A 395 6.60 -30.86 -16.83
CA ALA A 395 6.24 -31.67 -15.66
C ALA A 395 5.03 -31.09 -14.91
N VAL A 396 3.88 -30.99 -15.58
CA VAL A 396 2.55 -31.04 -14.93
C VAL A 396 1.58 -31.77 -15.87
N LEU A 397 1.78 -33.08 -16.04
CA LEU A 397 0.72 -33.99 -16.46
C LEU A 397 0.05 -34.50 -15.18
N PRO A 398 -1.28 -34.35 -15.00
CA PRO A 398 -1.94 -34.90 -13.82
C PRO A 398 -1.96 -36.42 -13.93
N TYR A 399 -1.20 -37.07 -13.05
CA TYR A 399 -1.44 -38.46 -12.65
C TYR A 399 -2.79 -38.50 -11.92
N PHE A 400 -3.91 -38.63 -12.63
CA PHE A 400 -5.17 -39.10 -12.04
C PHE A 400 -6.10 -39.64 -13.12
N LEU A 401 -6.70 -40.81 -12.84
CA LEU A 401 -7.67 -41.60 -13.61
C LEU A 401 -7.13 -42.59 -14.67
N VAL A 402 -6.44 -43.63 -14.19
CA VAL A 402 -6.80 -45.02 -14.54
C VAL A 402 -6.71 -45.85 -13.26
N GLY A 403 -7.82 -45.91 -12.52
CA GLY A 403 -8.03 -46.99 -11.58
C GLY A 403 -8.35 -48.25 -12.39
N THR A 404 -7.42 -49.20 -12.43
CA THR A 404 -7.75 -50.59 -12.76
C THR A 404 -7.48 -51.41 -11.51
N GLY A 405 -8.54 -52.09 -11.05
CA GLY A 405 -8.55 -52.82 -9.80
C GLY A 405 -7.58 -53.98 -9.80
N ALA A 406 -6.75 -54.04 -8.76
CA ALA A 406 -6.19 -55.30 -8.30
C ALA A 406 -7.23 -55.98 -7.39
N VAL A 407 -8.10 -56.77 -8.02
CA VAL A 407 -8.89 -57.80 -7.35
C VAL A 407 -8.18 -59.14 -7.56
N ALA A 408 -8.08 -59.87 -6.45
CA ALA A 408 -7.88 -61.31 -6.29
C ALA A 408 -6.44 -61.84 -6.03
N ARG A 409 -6.35 -62.39 -4.81
CA ARG A 409 -5.74 -63.67 -4.38
C ARG A 409 -4.24 -63.87 -4.47
#